data_AF-A0A820LUJ2-F1
#
_entry.id   AF-A0A820LUJ2-F1
#
_cell.length_a   1.000
_cell.length_b   1.000
_cell.length_c   1.000
_cell.angle_alpha   90.00
_cell.angle_beta   90.00
_cell.angle_gamma   90.00
#
_symmetry.space_group_name_H-M   'P 1'
#
loop_
_entity.id
_entity.type
_entity.pdbx_description
1 polymer ?
#
loop_
_entity_poly.entity_id
_entity_poly.type
_entity_poly.pdbx_seq_one_letter_code
_entity_poly.pdbx_strand_id
1 'polypeptide(L)'
;INSNIGSFSIYGYGNVVVRKQDLDKIGGWEINNHEWGNEDVNLFQRFSESSSECNVFRAVEPGLKHHYHKKMCNGIVNRERQKICYDADGVLLGSQRNMVNYLVNKKK
;
A
#
# COMPACT_ATOMS: atom_id res chain seq x y z
N ILE A 1 -4.03 -18.68 4.91
CA ILE A 1 -4.04 -17.40 5.66
C ILE A 1 -5.43 -17.27 6.28
N ASN A 2 -5.52 -17.23 7.62
CA ASN A 2 -6.80 -17.11 8.31
C ASN A 2 -7.39 -15.72 8.05
N SER A 3 -8.55 -15.66 7.39
CA SER A 3 -9.21 -14.41 6.98
C SER A 3 -9.76 -13.57 8.14
N ASN A 4 -9.65 -14.05 9.37
CA ASN A 4 -10.12 -13.37 10.58
C ASN A 4 -8.98 -12.73 11.42
N ILE A 5 -7.71 -12.92 11.07
CA ILE A 5 -6.56 -12.37 11.81
C ILE A 5 -5.66 -11.54 10.88
N GLY A 6 -5.88 -10.23 10.90
CA GLY A 6 -5.10 -9.25 10.16
C GLY A 6 -5.54 -9.09 8.70
N SER A 7 -5.55 -7.84 8.24
CA SER A 7 -5.79 -7.49 6.84
C SER A 7 -4.44 -7.32 6.15
N PHE A 8 -4.24 -7.95 4.98
CA PHE A 8 -3.11 -7.60 4.13
C PHE A 8 -3.40 -6.24 3.49
N SER A 9 -2.55 -5.25 3.75
CA SER A 9 -2.71 -3.93 3.14
C SER A 9 -2.47 -4.04 1.64
N ILE A 10 -3.53 -3.89 0.85
CA ILE A 10 -3.45 -3.83 -0.61
C ILE A 10 -3.03 -2.44 -1.12
N TYR A 11 -3.08 -1.43 -0.26
CA TYR A 11 -2.86 -0.01 -0.59
C TYR A 11 -1.41 0.47 -0.40
N GLY A 12 -0.49 -0.42 0.00
CA GLY A 12 0.93 -0.09 0.08
C GLY A 12 1.76 -1.24 -0.44
N TYR A 13 2.87 -0.93 -1.10
CA TYR A 13 3.81 -1.95 -1.57
C TYR A 13 4.82 -2.33 -0.48
N GLY A 14 4.98 -1.48 0.54
CA GLY A 14 5.70 -1.79 1.77
C GLY A 14 7.20 -1.97 1.56
N ASN A 15 7.77 -2.97 2.22
CA ASN A 15 9.18 -3.33 2.01
C ASN A 15 9.35 -3.99 0.64
N VAL A 16 10.32 -3.52 -0.12
CA VAL A 16 10.65 -4.07 -1.44
C VAL A 16 12.14 -4.40 -1.50
N VAL A 17 12.46 -5.49 -2.20
CA VAL A 17 13.84 -5.82 -2.57
C VAL A 17 13.91 -5.82 -4.09
N VAL A 18 14.84 -5.06 -4.64
CA VAL A 18 14.97 -4.85 -6.08
C VAL A 18 16.42 -5.09 -6.48
N ARG A 19 16.65 -5.82 -7.57
CA ARG A 19 18.00 -5.92 -8.13
C ARG A 19 18.37 -4.60 -8.77
N LYS A 20 19.60 -4.13 -8.53
CA LYS A 20 20.10 -2.87 -9.10
C LYS A 20 19.88 -2.78 -10.62
N GLN A 21 20.20 -3.83 -11.36
CA GLN A 21 20.03 -3.87 -12.81
C GLN A 21 18.57 -3.66 -13.25
N ASP A 22 17.60 -4.17 -12.50
CA ASP A 22 16.18 -4.06 -12.84
C ASP A 22 15.65 -2.67 -12.48
N LEU A 23 16.14 -2.10 -11.37
CA LEU A 23 15.86 -0.71 -11.00
C LEU A 23 16.40 0.27 -12.04
N ASP A 24 17.63 0.06 -12.51
CA ASP A 24 18.24 0.91 -13.53
C ASP A 24 17.46 0.82 -14.86
N LYS A 25 16.96 -0.36 -15.23
CA LYS A 25 16.13 -0.58 -16.45
C LYS A 25 14.83 0.22 -16.45
N ILE A 26 14.16 0.33 -15.30
CA ILE A 26 12.89 1.07 -15.18
C ILE A 26 13.10 2.59 -14.94
N GLY A 27 14.33 3.08 -15.11
CA GLY A 27 14.67 4.50 -14.95
C GLY A 27 15.00 4.94 -13.53
N GLY A 28 15.30 4.01 -12.61
CA GLY A 28 15.74 4.32 -11.26
C GLY A 28 14.61 4.65 -10.27
N TRP A 29 14.96 5.09 -9.06
CA TRP A 29 13.99 5.60 -8.10
C TRP A 29 13.66 7.08 -8.40
N GLU A 30 12.40 7.49 -8.22
CA GLU A 30 12.02 8.89 -8.41
C GLU A 30 12.48 9.72 -7.20
N ILE A 31 13.49 10.56 -7.39
CA ILE A 31 14.10 11.36 -6.30
C ILE A 31 13.49 12.75 -6.13
N ASN A 32 12.67 13.20 -7.09
CA ASN A 32 12.14 14.58 -7.10
C ASN A 32 10.72 14.71 -6.53
N ASN A 33 10.10 13.59 -6.12
CA ASN A 33 8.80 13.60 -5.45
C ASN A 33 8.99 13.82 -3.94
N HIS A 34 8.69 15.04 -3.49
CA HIS A 34 8.84 15.46 -2.09
C HIS A 34 7.49 15.56 -1.36
N GLU A 35 6.37 15.18 -1.99
CA GLU A 35 5.07 15.12 -1.32
C GLU A 35 4.76 13.70 -0.83
N TRP A 36 3.85 13.60 0.15
CA TRP A 36 3.46 12.33 0.74
C TRP A 36 2.80 11.40 -0.27
N GLY A 37 3.24 10.14 -0.33
CA GLY A 37 2.60 9.07 -1.08
C GLY A 37 2.90 9.07 -2.59
N ASN A 38 2.39 8.03 -3.25
CA ASN A 38 2.51 7.74 -4.68
C ASN A 38 3.89 7.24 -5.14
N GLU A 39 4.93 7.31 -4.31
CA GLU A 39 6.28 6.86 -4.65
C GLU A 39 6.35 5.35 -4.89
N ASP A 40 5.67 4.58 -4.05
CA ASP A 40 5.65 3.12 -4.10
C ASP A 40 4.72 2.62 -5.22
N VAL A 41 3.59 3.29 -5.44
CA VAL A 41 2.68 3.09 -6.59
C VAL A 41 3.41 3.34 -7.90
N ASN A 42 4.10 4.46 -8.02
CA ASN A 42 4.86 4.81 -9.21
C ASN A 42 5.98 3.80 -9.49
N LEU A 43 6.71 3.36 -8.46
CA LEU A 43 7.72 2.31 -8.61
C LEU A 43 7.10 1.01 -9.13
N PHE A 44 6.01 0.54 -8.51
CA PHE A 44 5.34 -0.68 -8.93
C PHE A 44 4.79 -0.60 -10.35
N GLN A 45 4.17 0.53 -10.71
CA GLN A 45 3.62 0.75 -12.05
C GLN A 45 4.71 0.62 -13.12
N ARG A 46 5.88 1.23 -12.92
CA ARG A 46 7.00 1.14 -13.86
C ARG A 46 7.53 -0.29 -14.01
N PHE A 47 7.59 -1.05 -12.91
CA PHE A 47 7.90 -2.48 -12.99
C PHE A 47 6.84 -3.29 -13.73
N SER A 48 5.56 -2.96 -13.52
CA SER A 48 4.44 -3.62 -14.20
C SER A 48 4.44 -3.35 -15.71
N GLU A 49 4.77 -2.12 -16.11
CA GLU A 49 4.93 -1.72 -17.51
C GLU A 49 6.11 -2.44 -18.17
N SER A 50 7.18 -2.74 -17.43
CA SER A 50 8.33 -3.54 -17.88
C SER A 50 8.21 -5.05 -17.61
N SER A 51 6.98 -5.58 -17.51
CA SER A 51 6.73 -6.97 -17.11
C SER A 51 7.28 -8.05 -18.06
N SER A 52 7.58 -7.70 -19.31
CA SER A 52 8.30 -8.60 -20.24
C SER A 52 9.75 -8.87 -19.84
N GLU A 53 10.33 -7.99 -19.00
CA GLU A 53 11.73 -8.05 -18.59
C GLU A 53 11.91 -8.20 -17.08
N CYS A 54 10.93 -7.74 -16.29
CA CYS A 54 10.95 -7.74 -14.84
C CYS A 54 9.70 -8.39 -14.27
N ASN A 55 9.88 -9.49 -13.52
CA ASN A 55 8.77 -10.14 -12.82
C ASN A 55 8.60 -9.57 -11.42
N VAL A 56 7.40 -9.10 -11.09
CA VAL A 56 7.03 -8.69 -9.74
C VAL A 56 6.23 -9.79 -9.08
N PHE A 57 6.62 -10.16 -7.86
CA PHE A 57 5.82 -11.03 -7.01
C PHE A 57 5.62 -10.36 -5.65
N ARG A 58 4.51 -10.71 -4.98
CA ARG A 58 4.22 -10.26 -3.61
C ARG A 58 4.07 -11.50 -2.74
N ALA A 59 4.71 -11.47 -1.58
CA ALA A 59 4.61 -12.52 -0.58
C ALA A 59 4.22 -11.92 0.77
N VAL A 60 3.49 -12.70 1.57
CA VAL A 60 3.20 -12.36 2.96
C VAL A 60 4.35 -12.89 3.82
N GLU A 61 4.93 -12.04 4.68
CA GLU A 61 5.95 -12.43 5.65
C GLU A 61 5.31 -12.54 7.05
N PRO A 62 5.01 -13.75 7.56
CA PRO A 62 4.33 -13.93 8.85
C PRO A 62 5.11 -13.37 10.05
N GLY A 63 6.44 -13.30 9.96
CA GLY A 63 7.31 -12.71 10.98
C GLY A 63 7.25 -11.18 11.01
N LEU A 64 6.81 -10.54 9.92
CA LEU A 64 6.75 -9.08 9.81
C LEU A 64 5.43 -8.58 10.39
N LYS A 65 5.50 -8.02 11.59
CA LYS A 65 4.35 -7.43 12.27
C LYS A 65 4.38 -5.91 12.12
N HIS A 66 3.30 -5.34 11.61
CA HIS A 66 3.11 -3.90 11.62
C HIS A 66 2.50 -3.48 12.95
N HIS A 67 3.26 -2.73 13.76
CA HIS A 67 2.73 -2.09 14.96
C HIS A 67 1.85 -0.92 14.54
N TYR A 68 0.56 -1.00 14.85
CA TYR A 68 -0.39 0.03 14.45
C TYR A 68 0.03 1.42 14.98
N HIS A 69 0.01 2.38 14.08
CA HIS A 69 0.07 3.80 14.39
C HIS A 69 -1.02 4.52 13.61
N LYS A 70 -1.52 5.63 14.16
CA LYS A 70 -2.49 6.47 13.47
C LYS A 70 -1.83 7.09 12.22
N LYS A 71 -2.54 7.10 11.09
CA LYS A 71 -2.10 7.85 9.91
C LYS A 71 -2.42 9.34 10.06
N MET A 72 -1.47 10.18 9.69
CA MET A 72 -1.60 11.64 9.72
C MET A 72 -1.89 12.17 8.32
N CYS A 73 -3.17 12.14 7.91
CA CYS A 73 -3.59 12.59 6.59
C CYS A 73 -3.87 14.11 6.51
N ASN A 74 -3.99 14.76 7.67
CA ASN A 74 -4.14 16.21 7.77
C ASN A 74 -2.82 16.88 7.34
N GLY A 75 -2.90 17.84 6.41
CA GLY A 75 -1.73 18.57 5.90
C GLY A 75 -1.19 18.08 4.55
N ILE A 76 -1.71 16.97 4.01
CA ILE A 76 -1.44 16.58 2.62
C ILE A 76 -2.15 17.59 1.71
N VAL A 77 -1.37 18.40 0.98
CA VAL A 77 -1.88 19.50 0.14
C VAL A 77 -2.64 18.96 -1.09
N ASN A 78 -2.07 17.95 -1.74
CA ASN A 78 -2.68 17.30 -2.90
C ASN A 78 -3.91 16.47 -2.46
N ARG A 79 -5.09 16.81 -3.00
CA ARG A 79 -6.36 16.16 -2.65
C ARG A 79 -6.41 14.68 -2.99
N GLU A 80 -5.81 14.27 -4.10
CA GLU A 80 -5.79 12.85 -4.52
C GLU A 80 -4.93 12.03 -3.57
N ARG A 81 -3.72 12.52 -3.25
CA ARG A 81 -2.82 11.90 -2.28
C ARG A 81 -3.46 11.85 -0.88
N GLN A 82 -4.17 12.91 -0.49
CA GLN A 82 -4.91 12.93 0.78
C GLN A 82 -6.01 11.87 0.82
N LYS A 83 -6.77 11.72 -0.28
CA LYS A 83 -7.79 10.67 -0.38
C LYS A 83 -7.17 9.28 -0.25
N ILE A 84 -6.06 9.02 -0.93
CA ILE A 84 -5.32 7.74 -0.82
C ILE A 84 -4.91 7.48 0.63
N CYS A 85 -4.48 8.50 1.37
CA CYS A 85 -4.17 8.38 2.79
C CYS A 85 -5.36 7.90 3.62
N TYR A 86 -6.53 8.55 3.46
CA TYR A 86 -7.74 8.18 4.18
C TYR A 86 -8.25 6.79 3.80
N ASP A 87 -8.23 6.45 2.51
CA ASP A 87 -8.64 5.13 2.03
C ASP A 87 -7.74 4.03 2.62
N ALA A 88 -6.43 4.28 2.63
CA ALA A 88 -5.46 3.35 3.21
C ALA A 88 -5.54 3.29 4.74
N ASP A 89 -6.02 4.32 5.43
CA ASP A 89 -6.29 4.29 6.88
C ASP A 89 -7.54 3.46 7.18
N GLY A 90 -8.62 3.69 6.42
CA GLY A 90 -9.90 2.98 6.58
C GLY A 90 -9.77 1.46 6.44
N VAL A 91 -8.90 0.99 5.55
CA VAL A 91 -8.66 -0.45 5.31
C VAL A 91 -7.92 -1.13 6.47
N LEU A 92 -7.23 -0.35 7.31
CA LEU A 92 -6.57 -0.88 8.51
C LEU A 92 -7.55 -1.06 9.68
N LEU A 93 -8.76 -0.49 9.63
CA LEU A 93 -9.75 -0.61 10.70
C LEU A 93 -10.29 -2.04 10.87
N GLY A 94 -10.30 -2.83 9.80
CA GLY A 94 -10.77 -4.22 9.84
C GLY A 94 -10.95 -4.81 8.44
N SER A 95 -11.20 -6.12 8.36
CA SER A 95 -11.52 -6.75 7.08
C SER A 95 -12.83 -6.18 6.51
N GLN A 96 -12.93 -6.07 5.18
CA GLN A 96 -14.15 -5.55 4.54
C GLN A 96 -15.40 -6.28 5.02
N ARG A 97 -15.34 -7.61 5.16
CA ARG A 97 -16.43 -8.44 5.68
C ARG A 97 -16.84 -8.03 7.10
N ASN A 98 -15.87 -7.85 8.00
CA ASN A 98 -16.15 -7.46 9.37
C ASN A 98 -16.70 -6.03 9.45
N MET A 99 -16.18 -5.11 8.64
CA MET A 99 -16.65 -3.73 8.59
C MET A 99 -18.08 -3.65 8.05
N VAL A 100 -18.41 -4.40 6.99
CA VAL A 100 -19.78 -4.49 6.47
C VAL A 100 -20.73 -5.05 7.54
N ASN A 101 -20.36 -6.15 8.19
CA ASN A 101 -21.16 -6.73 9.27
C ASN A 101 -21.38 -5.74 10.42
N TYR A 102 -20.34 -5.00 10.82
CA TYR A 102 -20.45 -3.98 11.85
C TYR A 102 -21.40 -2.86 11.43
N LEU A 103 -21.25 -2.29 10.23
CA LEU A 103 -22.09 -1.20 9.74
C LEU A 103 -23.56 -1.59 9.59
N VAL A 104 -23.83 -2.81 9.12
CA VAL A 104 -25.19 -3.33 8.96
C VAL A 104 -25.84 -3.59 10.32
N ASN A 105 -25.11 -4.18 11.27
CA ASN A 105 -25.66 -4.54 12.58
C ASN A 105 -25.70 -3.39 13.59
N LYS A 106 -24.88 -2.35 13.40
CA LYS A 106 -24.90 -1.12 14.22
C LYS A 106 -26.15 -0.26 13.96
N LYS A 107 -26.90 -0.53 12.89
CA LYS A 107 -28.18 0.15 12.60
C LYS A 107 -29.40 -0.49 13.30
N LYS A 108 -29.17 -1.39 14.26
CA LYS A 108 -30.17 -1.80 15.27
C LYS A 108 -29.77 -1.24 16.62
#